data_AF-A0A1L3ZSF7-F1
#
_entry.id   AF-A0A1L3ZSF7-F1
#
_cell.length_a   1.000
_cell.length_b   1.000
_cell.length_c   1.000
_cell.angle_alpha   90.00
_cell.angle_beta   90.00
_cell.angle_gamma   90.00
#
_symmetry.space_group_name_H-M   'P 1'
#
loop_
_entity.id
_entity.type
_entity.pdbx_description
1 polymer ?
#
loop_
_entity_poly.entity_id
_entity_poly.type
_entity_poly.pdbx_seq_one_letter_code
_entity_poly.pdbx_strand_id
1 'polypeptide(L)' 'MPHLTPRAKEVLDYLQAKGTASPREALLDIDINSGSFTRRIAELRTAGYKIESAFQAHPVSGRQYKRYTLVLD' A
#
# COMPACT_ATOMS: atom_id res chain seq x y z
N MET A 1 -0.40 10.32 -18.63
CA MET A 1 -0.36 9.76 -17.27
C MET A 1 -0.67 8.29 -17.35
N PRO A 2 0.01 7.40 -16.59
CA PRO A 2 -0.35 5.98 -16.58
C PRO A 2 -1.83 5.83 -16.21
N HIS A 3 -2.56 5.00 -16.95
CA HIS A 3 -3.96 4.72 -16.66
C HIS A 3 -4.06 3.87 -15.38
N LEU A 4 -4.28 4.53 -14.25
CA LEU A 4 -4.60 3.88 -12.98
C LEU A 4 -6.10 3.57 -12.92
N THR A 5 -6.46 2.44 -12.32
CA THR A 5 -7.87 2.21 -11.97
C THR A 5 -8.29 3.18 -10.85
N PRO A 6 -9.60 3.46 -10.69
CA PRO A 6 -10.08 4.30 -9.59
C PRO A 6 -9.58 3.83 -8.22
N ARG A 7 -9.58 2.51 -7.99
CA ARG A 7 -9.12 1.94 -6.71
C ARG A 7 -7.60 2.01 -6.54
N ALA A 8 -6.82 1.99 -7.63
CA ALA A 8 -5.38 2.21 -7.55
C ALA A 8 -5.05 3.67 -7.20
N LYS A 9 -5.82 4.62 -7.77
CA LYS A 9 -5.70 6.03 -7.45
C LYS A 9 -5.98 6.30 -5.97
N GLU A 10 -7.04 5.71 -5.42
CA GLU A 10 -7.36 5.86 -4.00
C GLU A 10 -6.26 5.32 -3.08
N VAL A 11 -5.64 4.18 -3.43
CA VAL A 11 -4.48 3.65 -2.70
C VAL A 11 -3.27 4.58 -2.80
N LEU A 12 -3.05 5.20 -3.96
CA LEU A 12 -1.98 6.18 -4.12
C LEU A 12 -2.22 7.41 -3.24
N ASP A 13 -3.42 7.98 -3.30
CA ASP A 13 -3.80 9.16 -2.50
C ASP A 13 -3.65 8.86 -0.99
N TYR A 14 -4.06 7.66 -0.56
CA TYR A 14 -3.88 7.19 0.80
C TYR A 14 -2.39 7.06 1.20
N LEU A 15 -1.55 6.48 0.35
CA LEU A 15 -0.11 6.37 0.61
C LEU A 15 0.60 7.73 0.59
N GLN A 16 0.17 8.66 -0.26
CA GLN A 16 0.68 10.03 -0.26
C GLN A 16 0.35 10.76 1.03
N ALA A 17 -0.87 10.59 1.55
CA ALA A 17 -1.29 11.19 2.81
C ALA A 17 -0.62 10.55 4.03
N LYS A 18 -0.47 9.22 4.04
CA LYS A 18 0.03 8.47 5.21
C LYS A 18 1.53 8.20 5.20
N GLY A 19 2.18 8.28 4.04
CA GLY A 19 3.57 7.90 3.79
C GLY A 19 3.82 6.39 3.73
N THR A 20 3.32 5.64 4.72
CA THR A 20 3.48 4.18 4.80
C THR A 20 2.23 3.48 5.33
N ALA A 21 1.91 2.31 4.80
CA ALA A 21 0.79 1.51 5.27
C ALA A 21 1.01 0.00 5.12
N SER A 22 0.40 -0.76 6.02
CA SER A 22 0.16 -2.19 5.90
C SER A 22 -1.22 -2.45 5.27
N PRO A 23 -1.44 -3.65 4.69
CA PRO A 23 -2.76 -4.03 4.20
C PRO A 23 -3.88 -3.99 5.25
N ARG A 24 -3.54 -4.24 6.53
CA ARG A 24 -4.51 -4.17 7.64
C ARG A 24 -4.94 -2.73 7.91
N GLU A 25 -4.01 -1.78 7.91
CA GLU A 25 -4.34 -0.36 8.07
C GLU A 25 -5.20 0.11 6.90
N ALA A 26 -4.86 -0.25 5.67
CA ALA A 26 -5.66 0.14 4.51
C ALA A 26 -7.10 -0.44 4.56
N LEU A 27 -7.26 -1.68 5.05
CA LEU A 27 -8.60 -2.24 5.30
C LEU A 27 -9.40 -1.41 6.29
N LEU A 28 -8.79 -0.96 7.39
CA LEU A 28 -9.49 -0.21 8.42
C LEU A 28 -9.76 1.24 8.01
N ASP A 29 -8.86 1.86 7.25
CA ASP A 29 -8.91 3.29 6.95
C ASP A 29 -9.73 3.58 5.68
N ILE A 30 -9.63 2.72 4.65
CA ILE A 30 -10.24 2.96 3.32
C ILE A 30 -10.99 1.73 2.78
N ASP A 31 -11.36 0.79 3.65
CA ASP A 31 -12.16 -0.41 3.34
C ASP A 31 -11.64 -1.23 2.14
N ILE A 32 -10.31 -1.35 2.03
CA ILE A 32 -9.67 -2.19 1.00
C ILE A 32 -9.11 -3.46 1.62
N ASN A 33 -9.64 -4.61 1.22
CA ASN A 33 -9.09 -5.89 1.68
C ASN A 33 -7.63 -6.09 1.22
N SER A 34 -6.89 -6.92 1.96
CA SER A 34 -5.44 -7.07 1.78
C SER A 34 -5.03 -7.54 0.37
N GLY A 35 -5.83 -8.41 -0.26
CA GLY A 35 -5.56 -8.90 -1.60
C GLY A 35 -5.72 -7.80 -2.65
N SER A 36 -6.81 -7.03 -2.56
CA SER A 36 -7.07 -5.87 -3.42
C SER A 36 -5.99 -4.81 -3.25
N PHE A 37 -5.61 -4.49 -2.01
CA PHE A 37 -4.54 -3.53 -1.71
C PHE A 37 -3.21 -3.94 -2.36
N THR A 38 -2.78 -5.18 -2.15
CA THR A 38 -1.53 -5.69 -2.72
C THR A 38 -1.56 -5.66 -4.26
N ARG A 39 -2.71 -5.95 -4.88
CA ARG A 39 -2.90 -5.81 -6.33
C ARG A 39 -2.77 -4.35 -6.79
N ARG A 40 -3.29 -3.38 -6.02
CA ARG A 40 -3.13 -1.94 -6.33
C ARG A 40 -1.68 -1.50 -6.22
N ILE A 41 -0.93 -1.98 -5.21
CA ILE A 41 0.51 -1.72 -5.12
C ILE A 41 1.26 -2.20 -6.36
N ALA A 42 0.94 -3.40 -6.87
CA ALA A 42 1.55 -3.92 -8.10
C ALA A 42 1.24 -3.03 -9.30
N GLU A 43 0.00 -2.57 -9.45
CA GLU A 43 -0.37 -1.63 -10.52
C GLU A 43 0.34 -0.29 -10.42
N LEU A 44 0.47 0.27 -9.21
CA LEU A 44 1.20 1.52 -8.99
C LEU A 44 2.69 1.37 -9.37
N ARG A 45 3.33 0.24 -9.02
CA ARG A 45 4.70 -0.04 -9.46
C ARG A 45 4.80 -0.16 -10.98
N THR A 46 3.88 -0.85 -11.64
CA THR A 46 3.81 -0.93 -13.10
C THR A 46 3.61 0.45 -13.74
N ALA A 47 2.87 1.33 -13.08
CA ALA A 47 2.65 2.72 -13.49
C ALA A 47 3.87 3.64 -13.23
N GLY A 48 4.95 3.13 -12.63
CA GLY A 48 6.19 3.87 -12.41
C GLY A 48 6.31 4.50 -11.02
N TYR A 49 5.34 4.32 -10.12
CA TYR A 49 5.46 4.81 -8.75
C TYR A 49 6.44 3.95 -7.95
N LYS A 50 7.41 4.59 -7.30
CA LYS A 50 8.38 3.92 -6.45
C LYS A 50 7.77 3.61 -5.09
N ILE A 51 7.37 2.36 -4.89
CA ILE A 51 6.83 1.86 -3.62
C ILE A 51 7.75 0.78 -3.08
N GLU A 52 8.38 1.06 -1.95
CA GLU A 52 9.21 0.09 -1.22
C GLU A 52 8.35 -0.78 -0.31
N SER A 53 8.85 -1.97 0.02
CA SER A 53 8.17 -2.86 0.96
C SER A 53 9.15 -3.51 1.92
N ALA A 54 8.78 -3.54 3.20
CA ALA A 54 9.53 -4.17 4.27
C ALA A 54 8.63 -5.11 5.06
N PHE A 55 9.22 -6.18 5.62
CA PHE A 55 8.55 -6.99 6.61
C PHE A 55 8.76 -6.40 8.00
N GLN A 56 7.72 -6.40 8.81
CA GLN A 56 7.76 -6.03 10.22
C GLN A 56 7.11 -7.15 11.04
N ALA A 57 7.66 -7.43 12.22
CA ALA A 57 7.07 -8.37 13.17
C ALA A 57 6.10 -7.61 14.10
N HIS A 58 4.91 -8.18 14.33
CA HIS A 58 3.99 -7.65 15.33
C HIS A 58 4.55 -7.89 16.74
N PRO A 59 4.62 -6.86 17.61
CA PRO A 59 5.32 -6.98 18.90
C PRO A 59 4.71 -8.01 19.85
N VAL A 60 3.39 -8.21 19.79
CA VAL A 60 2.69 -9.21 20.64
C VAL A 60 2.67 -10.62 20.02
N SER A 61 2.18 -10.77 18.78
CA SER A 61 1.98 -12.10 18.18
C SER A 61 3.21 -12.66 17.45
N GLY A 62 4.26 -11.87 17.24
CA GLY A 62 5.43 -12.24 16.44
C GLY A 62 5.16 -12.42 14.94
N ARG A 63 3.91 -12.32 14.49
CA ARG A 63 3.54 -12.53 13.09
C ARG A 63 4.13 -11.43 12.21
N GLN A 64 4.73 -11.84 11.10
CA GLN A 64 5.24 -10.92 10.11
C GLN A 64 4.12 -10.34 9.24
N TYR A 65 4.21 -9.06 8.94
CA TYR A 65 3.35 -8.37 8.00
C TYR A 65 4.18 -7.45 7.10
N LYS A 66 3.68 -7.18 5.89
CA LYS A 66 4.32 -6.24 4.97
C LYS A 66 3.83 -4.82 5.24
N ARG A 67 4.75 -3.87 5.25
CA ARG A 67 4.46 -2.44 5.08
C ARG A 67 4.94 -1.98 3.71
N TYR A 68 4.21 -1.03 3.14
CA TYR A 68 4.50 -0.41 1.87
C TYR A 68 4.70 1.08 2.10
N THR A 69 5.75 1.65 1.53
CA THR A 69 6.12 3.06 1.68
C THR A 69 6.23 3.68 0.30
N LEU A 70 5.51 4.79 0.07
CA LEU A 70 5.68 5.57 -1.14
C LEU A 70 6.96 6.40 -0.99
N VAL A 71 7.89 6.24 -1.93
CA VAL A 71 9.10 7.06 -2.00
C VAL A 71 8.77 8.26 -2.87
N LEU A 72 8.76 9.44 -2.25
CA LEU A 72 8.69 10.71 -2.95
C LEU A 72 10.12 11.10 -3.33
N ASP A 73 10.35 11.35 -4.62
CA ASP A 73 11.59 11.95 -5.11
C ASP A 73 11.61 13.46 -4.86
#